data_AF-A3DEP3-F1
#
_entry.id   AF-A3DEP3-F1
#
_cell.length_a   1.000
_cell.length_b   1.000
_cell.length_c   1.000
_cell.angle_alpha   90.00
_cell.angle_beta   90.00
_cell.angle_gamma   90.00
#
_symmetry.space_group_name_H-M   'P 1'
#
loop_
_entity.id
_entity.type
_entity.pdbx_description
1 polymer ?
#
loop_
_entity_poly.entity_id
_entity_poly.type
_entity_poly.pdbx_seq_one_letter_code
_entity_poly.pdbx_strand_id
1 'polypeptide(L)'
;MQKNCFQSISKQFSKQEVILMPDSVTMANYNISFSGRVENPSDNTQTWIYRITKIGEPFPQINFWILVLCADPRHHVISSTGAGTVELGICPPCFSGITNTVMWKDLNNENVNGFYSFTITGFYEPADIPVFLSAGNTLNTGLITGPSCEPMESRKVKFYTLD
;
A
#
# COMPACT_ATOMS: atom_id res chain seq x y z
N MET A 1 17.48 3.14 33.31
CA MET A 1 16.10 3.53 32.98
C MET A 1 15.79 3.05 31.57
N GLN A 2 15.26 1.84 31.44
CA GLN A 2 14.75 1.29 30.18
C GLN A 2 13.43 0.60 30.53
N LYS A 3 12.32 1.10 30.00
CA LYS A 3 10.99 0.53 30.21
C LYS A 3 10.50 -0.10 28.90
N ASN A 4 10.58 -1.44 28.89
CA ASN A 4 9.55 -2.39 28.48
C ASN A 4 8.98 -2.31 27.05
N CYS A 5 9.53 -3.12 26.15
CA CYS A 5 8.75 -3.78 25.10
C CYS A 5 8.32 -5.16 25.64
N PHE A 6 7.02 -5.37 25.81
CA PHE A 6 6.43 -6.59 26.37
C PHE A 6 6.58 -7.79 25.43
N GLN A 7 6.86 -8.96 26.01
CA GLN A 7 6.69 -10.29 25.39
C GLN A 7 5.47 -11.00 25.99
N SER A 8 4.78 -11.82 25.18
CA SER A 8 4.34 -13.22 25.46
C SER A 8 3.27 -13.66 24.43
N ILE A 9 3.62 -14.52 23.46
CA ILE A 9 3.41 -15.99 23.34
C ILE A 9 1.96 -16.46 23.01
N SER A 10 1.90 -17.06 21.81
CA SER A 10 1.08 -18.15 21.24
C SER A 10 -0.43 -18.29 21.49
N LYS A 11 -1.16 -18.42 20.36
CA LYS A 11 -2.24 -19.40 20.20
C LYS A 11 -2.40 -19.77 18.73
N GLN A 12 -2.15 -21.04 18.44
CA GLN A 12 -2.43 -21.70 17.18
C GLN A 12 -3.90 -22.15 17.22
N PHE A 13 -4.75 -21.62 16.36
CA PHE A 13 -6.08 -22.16 16.10
C PHE A 13 -6.34 -22.16 14.59
N SER A 14 -6.50 -23.36 14.05
CA SER A 14 -6.98 -23.62 12.70
C SER A 14 -8.43 -23.16 12.59
N LYS A 15 -8.65 -22.14 11.77
CA LYS A 15 -9.92 -21.88 11.10
C LYS A 15 -9.55 -21.13 9.83
N GLN A 16 -10.13 -21.56 8.72
CA GLN A 16 -9.99 -20.90 7.42
C GLN A 16 -10.62 -19.51 7.56
N GLU A 17 -9.79 -18.54 7.93
CA GLU A 17 -10.15 -17.14 8.08
C GLU A 17 -10.17 -16.59 6.65
N VAL A 18 -11.35 -16.13 6.22
CA VAL A 18 -11.38 -15.16 5.13
C VAL A 18 -10.58 -13.98 5.67
N ILE A 19 -9.31 -13.86 5.26
CA ILE A 19 -8.46 -12.74 5.64
C ILE A 19 -9.16 -11.51 5.07
N LEU A 20 -9.91 -10.80 5.92
CA LEU A 20 -10.40 -9.47 5.61
C LEU A 20 -9.16 -8.58 5.64
N MET A 21 -8.56 -8.38 4.47
CA MET A 21 -7.46 -7.44 4.31
C MET A 21 -7.94 -6.04 4.75
N PRO A 22 -7.08 -5.21 5.38
CA PRO A 22 -7.49 -3.89 5.82
C PRO A 22 -7.71 -3.00 4.60
N ASP A 23 -8.96 -2.89 4.19
CA ASP A 23 -9.40 -1.99 3.11
C ASP A 23 -9.20 -0.51 3.48
N SER A 24 -8.90 -0.19 4.73
CA SER A 24 -8.56 1.17 5.13
C SER A 24 -7.72 1.26 6.40
N VAL A 25 -6.99 2.37 6.52
CA VAL A 25 -6.24 2.74 7.71
C VAL A 25 -6.37 4.24 7.95
N THR A 26 -6.62 4.62 9.20
CA THR A 26 -6.67 6.02 9.62
C THR A 26 -5.41 6.40 10.38
N MET A 27 -4.72 7.44 9.94
CA MET A 27 -3.49 7.96 10.54
C MET A 27 -3.52 9.48 10.52
N ALA A 28 -3.23 10.13 11.66
CA ALA A 28 -3.20 11.59 11.79
C ALA A 28 -4.44 12.31 11.21
N ASN A 29 -5.64 11.75 11.41
CA ASN A 29 -6.91 12.24 10.86
C ASN A 29 -7.01 12.22 9.33
N TYR A 30 -6.23 11.36 8.67
CA TYR A 30 -6.42 10.99 7.27
C TYR A 30 -6.80 9.53 7.20
N ASN A 31 -7.87 9.23 6.47
CA ASN A 31 -8.26 7.87 6.14
C ASN A 31 -7.76 7.52 4.73
N ILE A 32 -6.89 6.53 4.65
CA ILE A 32 -6.39 5.94 3.40
C ILE A 32 -7.17 4.64 3.19
N SER A 33 -7.80 4.48 2.04
CA SER A 33 -8.63 3.32 1.73
C SER A 33 -8.24 2.69 0.40
N PHE A 34 -8.13 1.37 0.36
CA PHE A 34 -7.98 0.62 -0.87
C PHE A 34 -9.31 0.63 -1.62
N SER A 35 -9.28 1.07 -2.88
CA SER A 35 -10.47 1.21 -3.74
C SER A 35 -10.57 0.11 -4.79
N GLY A 36 -9.57 -0.77 -4.88
CA GLY A 36 -9.52 -1.88 -5.82
C GLY A 36 -8.28 -1.88 -6.71
N ARG A 37 -8.24 -2.86 -7.61
CA ARG A 37 -7.20 -3.03 -8.62
C ARG A 37 -7.81 -3.30 -9.99
N VAL A 38 -7.09 -2.89 -11.03
CA VAL A 38 -7.45 -3.14 -12.43
C VAL A 38 -6.34 -3.93 -13.09
N GLU A 39 -6.70 -5.06 -13.69
CA GLU A 39 -5.79 -5.88 -14.48
C GLU A 39 -5.92 -5.49 -15.95
N ASN A 40 -4.79 -5.25 -16.63
CA ASN A 40 -4.72 -4.96 -18.06
C ASN A 40 -3.98 -6.12 -18.77
N PRO A 41 -4.70 -7.17 -19.22
CA PRO A 41 -4.09 -8.33 -19.87
C PRO A 41 -3.34 -8.01 -21.16
N SER A 42 -3.70 -6.92 -21.86
CA SER A 42 -3.10 -6.55 -23.15
C SER A 42 -1.66 -6.09 -23.06
N ASP A 43 -1.27 -5.46 -21.96
CA ASP A 43 0.08 -4.94 -21.72
C ASP A 43 0.77 -5.60 -20.52
N ASN A 44 0.12 -6.60 -19.90
CA ASN A 44 0.60 -7.31 -18.72
C ASN A 44 0.89 -6.35 -17.55
N THR A 45 -0.04 -5.42 -17.29
CA THR A 45 0.06 -4.46 -16.18
C THR A 45 -1.10 -4.56 -15.20
N GLN A 46 -0.86 -4.10 -13.97
CA GLN A 46 -1.87 -4.03 -12.93
C GLN A 46 -1.81 -2.68 -12.22
N THR A 47 -2.95 -2.00 -12.14
CA THR A 47 -3.11 -0.70 -11.48
C THR A 47 -3.78 -0.86 -10.13
N TRP A 48 -3.17 -0.30 -9.09
CA TRP A 48 -3.67 -0.31 -7.70
C TRP A 48 -4.21 1.07 -7.33
N ILE A 49 -5.43 1.12 -6.81
CA ILE A 49 -6.16 2.38 -6.60
C ILE A 49 -6.46 2.56 -5.12
N TYR A 50 -6.15 3.76 -4.62
CA TYR A 50 -6.36 4.18 -3.24
C TYR A 50 -7.15 5.48 -3.22
N ARG A 51 -7.86 5.72 -2.14
CA ARG A 51 -8.55 6.98 -1.86
C ARG A 51 -8.12 7.51 -0.52
N ILE A 52 -7.72 8.78 -0.47
CA ILE A 52 -7.43 9.49 0.77
C ILE A 52 -8.53 10.51 1.04
N THR A 53 -8.97 10.55 2.29
CA THR A 53 -9.89 11.56 2.82
C THR A 53 -9.39 12.11 4.14
N LYS A 54 -9.46 13.43 4.32
CA LYS A 54 -9.22 14.08 5.61
C LYS A 54 -10.46 14.00 6.50
N ILE A 55 -10.25 13.91 7.81
CA ILE A 55 -11.28 13.94 8.84
C ILE A 55 -11.19 15.30 9.54
N GLY A 56 -12.18 16.16 9.32
CA GLY A 56 -12.17 17.54 9.80
C GLY A 56 -11.06 18.38 9.12
N GLU A 57 -10.38 19.20 9.90
CA GLU A 57 -9.18 19.94 9.49
C GLU A 57 -7.96 19.46 10.27
N PRO A 58 -7.23 18.44 9.78
CA PRO A 58 -6.06 17.91 10.48
C PRO A 58 -4.99 18.98 10.69
N PHE A 59 -4.46 19.03 11.91
CA PHE A 59 -3.30 19.83 12.28
C PHE A 59 -2.38 18.98 13.17
N PRO A 60 -1.08 18.79 12.82
CA PRO A 60 -0.40 19.34 11.65
C PRO A 60 -0.91 18.76 10.31
N GLN A 61 -0.67 19.48 9.22
CA GLN A 61 -1.08 19.05 7.88
C GLN A 61 -0.18 17.91 7.36
N ILE A 62 -0.74 17.09 6.47
CA ILE A 62 0.02 16.07 5.73
C ILE A 62 1.08 16.75 4.86
N ASN A 63 2.24 16.10 4.73
CA ASN A 63 3.29 16.51 3.78
C ASN A 63 3.42 15.48 2.64
N PHE A 64 3.39 14.20 3.01
CA PHE A 64 3.53 13.08 2.09
C PHE A 64 2.93 11.80 2.67
N TRP A 65 2.69 10.81 1.80
CA TRP A 65 2.43 9.44 2.19
C TRP A 65 3.15 8.47 1.25
N ILE A 66 3.41 7.25 1.73
CA ILE A 66 4.28 6.28 1.07
C ILE A 66 3.66 4.89 1.16
N LEU A 67 3.66 4.17 0.04
CA LEU A 67 3.48 2.72 0.01
C LEU A 67 4.83 2.04 -0.16
N VAL A 68 5.08 1.00 0.63
CA VAL A 68 6.26 0.15 0.48
C VAL A 68 5.88 -1.10 -0.28
N LEU A 69 6.51 -1.28 -1.44
CA LEU A 69 6.35 -2.45 -2.28
C LEU A 69 7.45 -3.46 -1.97
N CYS A 70 7.26 -4.70 -2.42
CA CYS A 70 8.28 -5.74 -2.31
C CYS A 70 9.57 -5.33 -3.02
N ALA A 71 10.72 -5.76 -2.50
CA ALA A 71 12.03 -5.53 -3.10
C ALA A 71 12.25 -6.31 -4.42
N ASP A 72 11.25 -7.05 -4.88
CA ASP A 72 11.28 -7.74 -6.17
C ASP A 72 11.42 -6.72 -7.31
N PRO A 73 12.39 -6.87 -8.22
CA PRO A 73 12.56 -5.99 -9.38
C PRO A 73 11.31 -5.88 -10.27
N ARG A 74 10.41 -6.86 -10.23
CA ARG A 74 9.16 -6.87 -10.99
C ARG A 74 8.09 -5.94 -10.39
N HIS A 75 8.24 -5.53 -9.13
CA HIS A 75 7.42 -4.47 -8.51
C HIS A 75 7.87 -3.06 -8.91
N HIS A 76 8.43 -2.92 -10.12
CA HIS A 76 8.80 -1.63 -10.68
C HIS A 76 7.54 -0.87 -11.11
N VAL A 77 7.39 0.33 -10.58
CA VAL A 77 6.25 1.21 -10.86
C VAL A 77 6.50 1.94 -12.17
N ILE A 78 5.63 1.72 -13.15
CA ILE A 78 5.76 2.27 -14.50
C ILE A 78 4.95 3.56 -14.69
N SER A 79 3.92 3.78 -13.88
CA SER A 79 3.12 5.01 -13.88
C SER A 79 2.43 5.22 -12.53
N SER A 80 2.11 6.47 -12.20
CA SER A 80 1.36 6.83 -11.00
C SER A 80 0.48 8.04 -11.24
N THR A 81 -0.60 8.15 -10.47
CA THR A 81 -1.52 9.30 -10.45
C THR A 81 -1.83 9.72 -9.02
N GLY A 82 -2.25 10.97 -8.84
CA GLY A 82 -2.63 11.52 -7.55
C GLY A 82 -2.32 13.00 -7.48
N ALA A 83 -2.69 13.64 -6.37
CA ALA A 83 -2.27 15.01 -6.09
C ALA A 83 -0.78 15.05 -5.71
N GLY A 84 -0.20 16.24 -5.82
CA GLY A 84 1.19 16.49 -5.46
C GLY A 84 2.20 15.93 -6.47
N THR A 85 3.44 15.75 -6.00
CA THR A 85 4.56 15.19 -6.79
C THR A 85 4.78 13.74 -6.38
N VAL A 86 5.09 12.86 -7.35
CA VAL A 86 5.43 11.46 -7.06
C VAL A 86 6.94 11.23 -7.13
N GLU A 87 7.46 10.55 -6.11
CA GLU A 87 8.83 10.04 -6.07
C GLU A 87 8.80 8.52 -5.91
N LEU A 88 9.59 7.83 -6.72
CA LEU A 88 9.69 6.37 -6.72
C LEU A 88 11.02 5.93 -6.13
N GLY A 89 10.97 4.91 -5.29
CA GLY A 89 12.14 4.29 -4.67
C GLY A 89 12.90 5.15 -3.66
N ILE A 90 12.24 6.19 -3.15
CA ILE A 90 12.74 7.03 -2.07
C ILE A 90 11.96 6.68 -0.80
N CYS A 91 12.69 6.33 0.25
CA CYS A 91 12.14 6.14 1.59
C CYS A 91 12.76 7.18 2.53
N PRO A 92 12.02 7.72 3.53
CA PRO A 92 12.58 8.62 4.51
C PRO A 92 13.78 8.00 5.23
N PRO A 93 14.78 8.79 5.67
CA PRO A 93 16.01 8.28 6.26
C PRO A 93 15.83 7.35 7.47
N CYS A 94 14.66 7.41 8.11
CA CYS A 94 14.26 6.54 9.22
C CYS A 94 14.15 5.06 8.82
N PHE A 95 14.07 4.75 7.53
CA PHE A 95 13.92 3.40 6.98
C PHE A 95 15.03 3.13 5.95
N SER A 96 16.21 2.77 6.45
CA SER A 96 17.31 2.34 5.59
C SER A 96 17.00 0.98 4.95
N GLY A 97 17.35 0.82 3.67
CA GLY A 97 17.21 -0.44 2.94
C GLY A 97 15.87 -0.67 2.23
N ILE A 98 14.91 0.25 2.33
CA ILE A 98 13.67 0.20 1.54
C ILE A 98 13.86 0.99 0.24
N THR A 99 13.91 0.29 -0.89
CA THR A 99 14.19 0.90 -2.21
C THR A 99 13.01 0.86 -3.19
N ASN A 100 11.95 0.11 -2.87
CA ASN A 100 10.77 0.00 -3.73
C ASN A 100 9.59 0.67 -3.02
N THR A 101 9.40 1.95 -3.29
CA THR A 101 8.35 2.78 -2.68
C THR A 101 7.63 3.62 -3.72
N VAL A 102 6.38 3.98 -3.42
CA VAL A 102 5.65 5.03 -4.12
C VAL A 102 5.31 6.11 -3.11
N MET A 103 5.95 7.27 -3.23
CA MET A 103 5.72 8.41 -2.35
C MET A 103 5.02 9.52 -3.11
N TRP A 104 3.86 9.97 -2.62
CA TRP A 104 3.25 11.22 -3.04
C TRP A 104 3.54 12.28 -2.00
N LYS A 105 4.16 13.38 -2.42
CA LYS A 105 4.60 14.50 -1.58
C LYS A 105 4.01 15.82 -2.07
N ASP A 106 4.36 16.91 -1.40
CA ASP A 106 3.82 18.25 -1.64
C ASP A 106 2.29 18.29 -1.42
N LEU A 107 1.82 17.47 -0.47
CA LEU A 107 0.43 17.38 -0.07
C LEU A 107 0.12 18.39 1.04
N ASN A 108 -1.16 18.69 1.20
CA ASN A 108 -1.71 19.52 2.27
C ASN A 108 -3.24 19.27 2.39
N ASN A 109 -3.90 19.96 3.32
CA ASN A 109 -5.34 19.79 3.56
C ASN A 109 -6.24 20.20 2.38
N GLU A 110 -5.73 20.98 1.42
CA GLU A 110 -6.49 21.47 0.27
C GLU A 110 -6.44 20.49 -0.90
N ASN A 111 -5.33 19.78 -1.09
CA ASN A 111 -5.11 18.92 -2.25
C ASN A 111 -5.14 17.41 -1.95
N VAL A 112 -5.03 16.99 -0.69
CA VAL A 112 -4.85 15.57 -0.34
C VAL A 112 -6.08 14.70 -0.67
N ASN A 113 -7.28 15.26 -0.63
CA ASN A 113 -8.51 14.50 -0.86
C ASN A 113 -8.61 14.05 -2.32
N GLY A 114 -8.63 12.74 -2.56
CA GLY A 114 -8.74 12.25 -3.92
C GLY A 114 -8.34 10.79 -4.08
N PHE A 115 -8.24 10.38 -5.35
CA PHE A 115 -7.75 9.07 -5.74
C PHE A 115 -6.29 9.13 -6.11
N TYR A 116 -5.56 8.11 -5.69
CA TYR A 116 -4.16 7.89 -5.96
C TYR A 116 -4.02 6.51 -6.58
N SER A 117 -3.14 6.37 -7.57
CA SER A 117 -2.93 5.06 -8.17
C SER A 117 -1.51 4.88 -8.64
N PHE A 118 -1.09 3.63 -8.75
CA PHE A 118 0.16 3.28 -9.41
C PHE A 118 -0.02 1.99 -10.21
N THR A 119 0.79 1.85 -11.25
CA THR A 119 0.78 0.70 -12.14
C THR A 119 2.12 -0.01 -12.08
N ILE A 120 2.08 -1.34 -12.00
CA ILE A 120 3.25 -2.22 -12.04
C ILE A 120 3.10 -3.26 -13.16
N THR A 121 4.21 -3.87 -13.56
CA THR A 121 4.22 -4.97 -14.53
C THR A 121 3.94 -6.30 -13.84
N GLY A 122 3.06 -7.10 -14.44
CA GLY A 122 2.59 -8.38 -13.92
C GLY A 122 1.32 -8.25 -13.08
N PHE A 123 0.77 -9.41 -12.72
CA PHE A 123 -0.42 -9.53 -11.89
C PHE A 123 -0.01 -10.10 -10.54
N TYR A 124 -0.41 -9.44 -9.44
CA TYR A 124 -0.07 -9.85 -8.09
C TYR A 124 -1.33 -10.01 -7.25
N GLU A 125 -1.30 -10.98 -6.35
CA GLU A 125 -2.37 -11.16 -5.38
C GLU A 125 -2.35 -9.99 -4.37
N PRO A 126 -3.50 -9.63 -3.79
CA PRO A 126 -3.54 -8.70 -2.66
C PRO A 126 -2.82 -9.25 -1.43
N ALA A 127 -2.11 -8.36 -0.72
CA ALA A 127 -1.56 -8.61 0.60
C ALA A 127 -1.48 -7.31 1.42
N ASP A 128 -1.21 -7.44 2.71
CA ASP A 128 -0.97 -6.31 3.59
C ASP A 128 0.42 -5.73 3.34
N ILE A 129 0.48 -4.46 2.95
CA ILE A 129 1.74 -3.74 2.72
C ILE A 129 1.89 -2.55 3.68
N PRO A 130 3.13 -2.20 4.07
CA PRO A 130 3.38 -1.04 4.90
C PRO A 130 2.99 0.26 4.19
N VAL A 131 2.28 1.12 4.91
CA VAL A 131 1.97 2.48 4.50
C VAL A 131 2.45 3.47 5.56
N PHE A 132 3.00 4.59 5.08
CA PHE A 132 3.50 5.67 5.93
C PHE A 132 2.80 6.97 5.58
N LEU A 133 2.54 7.79 6.60
CA LEU A 133 1.98 9.14 6.41
C LEU A 133 2.71 10.13 7.31
N SER A 134 3.28 11.16 6.69
CA SER A 134 3.92 12.26 7.39
C SER A 134 2.96 13.42 7.55
N ALA A 135 2.78 13.89 8.78
CA ALA A 135 2.05 15.09 9.10
C ALA A 135 2.88 15.96 10.06
N GLY A 136 3.23 17.17 9.62
CA GLY A 136 4.21 18.02 10.31
C GLY A 136 5.55 17.29 10.50
N ASN A 137 5.97 17.10 11.76
CA ASN A 137 7.21 16.42 12.13
C ASN A 137 6.99 14.96 12.57
N THR A 138 5.78 14.41 12.40
CA THR A 138 5.43 13.06 12.85
C THR A 138 5.24 12.14 11.66
N LEU A 139 5.86 10.97 11.73
CA LEU A 139 5.67 9.88 10.77
C LEU A 139 4.79 8.80 11.41
N ASN A 140 3.65 8.54 10.77
CA ASN A 140 2.68 7.53 11.19
C ASN A 140 2.81 6.30 10.29
N THR A 141 2.50 5.13 10.84
CA THR A 141 2.66 3.85 10.14
C THR A 141 1.39 3.02 10.26
N GLY A 142 1.13 2.20 9.25
CA GLY A 142 0.01 1.27 9.22
C GLY A 142 0.21 0.19 8.16
N LEU A 143 -0.82 -0.65 8.02
CA LEU A 143 -0.91 -1.65 6.95
C LEU A 143 -2.16 -1.35 6.11
N ILE A 144 -2.04 -1.54 4.80
CA ILE A 144 -3.14 -1.41 3.85
C ILE A 144 -2.98 -2.46 2.75
N THR A 145 -4.08 -2.85 2.11
CA THR A 145 -4.03 -3.75 0.96
C THR A 145 -3.18 -3.19 -0.19
N GLY A 146 -2.30 -4.00 -0.75
CA GLY A 146 -1.50 -3.71 -1.93
C GLY A 146 -1.00 -4.98 -2.61
N PRO A 147 -0.09 -4.89 -3.60
CA PRO A 147 0.44 -6.06 -4.29
C PRO A 147 1.34 -6.90 -3.37
N SER A 148 1.05 -8.19 -3.29
CA SER A 148 1.92 -9.18 -2.65
C SER A 148 3.19 -9.41 -3.45
N CYS A 149 4.22 -9.98 -2.83
CA CYS A 149 5.46 -10.34 -3.53
C CYS A 149 5.31 -11.56 -4.45
N GLU A 150 4.12 -12.16 -4.49
CA GLU A 150 3.83 -13.38 -5.24
C GLU A 150 2.98 -13.02 -6.47
N PRO A 151 3.46 -13.34 -7.69
CA PRO A 151 2.63 -13.21 -8.87
C PRO A 151 1.38 -14.07 -8.74
N MET A 152 0.25 -13.60 -9.27
CA MET A 152 -0.95 -14.42 -9.42
C MET A 152 -0.59 -15.63 -10.27
N GLU A 153 -0.75 -16.83 -9.73
CA GLU A 153 -0.60 -18.04 -10.53
C GLU A 153 -1.58 -17.97 -11.71
N SER A 154 -1.08 -18.19 -12.93
CA SER A 154 -1.94 -18.32 -14.09
C SER A 154 -2.98 -19.38 -13.77
N ARG A 155 -4.27 -19.02 -13.74
CA ARG A 155 -5.35 -19.99 -13.58
C ARG A 155 -5.21 -21.00 -14.72
N LYS A 156 -4.54 -22.13 -14.48
CA LYS A 156 -4.55 -23.25 -15.41
C LYS A 156 -5.98 -23.72 -15.45
N VAL A 157 -6.73 -23.29 -16.47
CA VAL A 157 -8.02 -23.88 -16.81
C VAL A 157 -7.73 -25.35 -17.04
N LYS A 158 -8.06 -26.20 -16.06
CA LYS A 158 -8.08 -27.64 -16.27
C LYS A 158 -9.21 -27.89 -17.26
N PHE A 159 -8.86 -28.03 -18.53
CA PHE A 159 -9.76 -28.65 -19.49
C PHE A 159 -9.92 -30.10 -19.04
N TYR A 160 -11.05 -30.40 -18.43
CA TYR A 160 -11.48 -31.78 -18.28
C TYR A 160 -11.96 -32.22 -19.65
N THR A 161 -11.13 -32.98 -20.36
CA THR A 161 -11.60 -33.76 -21.50
C THR A 161 -12.59 -34.79 -20.95
N LEU A 162 -13.84 -34.72 -21.39
CA LEU A 162 -14.79 -35.82 -21.20
C LEU A 162 -14.46 -36.84 -22.28
N ASP A 163 -13.85 -37.96 -21.89
CA ASP A 163 -13.78 -39.17 -22.70
C ASP A 163 -15.11 -39.94 -22.60
#